data_AF-A0A968L1C4-F1
#
_entry.id   AF-A0A968L1C4-F1
#
_cell.length_a   1.000
_cell.length_b   1.000
_cell.length_c   1.000
_cell.angle_alpha   90.00
_cell.angle_beta   90.00
_cell.angle_gamma   90.00
#
_symmetry.space_group_name_H-M   'P 1'
#
loop_
_entity.id
_entity.type
_entity.pdbx_description
1 polymer ?
#
loop_
_entity_poly.entity_id
_entity_poly.type
_entity_poly.pdbx_seq_one_letter_code
_entity_poly.pdbx_strand_id
1 'polypeptide(L)'
;MKTRMLILFIFCALIVNAQTQKKVHPNLNGITCKTCHSCDIPTKENPCVIPCPREKMISIDQSPEEGPSVLTIDKFKKQTDIYAPVIFSHRLHAEMSGMSGGCKMCHHYNPPGQVIGCSDCHELIRKRTDVSKPDLKGAYHRQCMECHRSWSGKVECESCHVLNGKKQDIDSKTLVAKSEKRIHPKIIAPTILKFNTPKATGKIVTFYHAQHVDLFGLECQSCHTNESCVKCHAKDKTALLKAKTTEQKHSVCSSCHNTKQNCNSCHSNSVQEGFNHATKTGFDILKFHGKVACSICHTEKGKFTGLNSECINCHGKWTQENFQHKVTGVILDETHLTLECKDCHQEKNYSKPICSGCHEDKSFPKNVPGKLIKKNG
;
A
#
# COMPACT_ATOMS: atom_id res chain seq x y z
N MET A 1 -25.80 81.71 -12.03
CA MET A 1 -24.33 81.72 -11.82
C MET A 1 -23.87 80.28 -11.59
N LYS A 2 -22.80 79.89 -12.29
CA LYS A 2 -22.05 78.62 -12.16
C LYS A 2 -21.65 78.42 -10.67
N THR A 3 -21.46 77.22 -10.11
CA THR A 3 -20.23 76.42 -10.26
C THR A 3 -20.33 75.08 -9.50
N ARG A 4 -20.01 73.98 -10.21
CA ARG A 4 -19.42 72.66 -9.84
C ARG A 4 -19.61 72.05 -8.44
N MET A 5 -20.06 70.79 -8.42
CA MET A 5 -19.39 69.73 -7.64
C MET A 5 -19.45 68.38 -8.38
N LEU A 6 -18.30 67.72 -8.40
CA LEU A 6 -17.93 66.46 -9.06
C LEU A 6 -18.37 65.23 -8.21
N ILE A 7 -18.19 64.01 -8.74
CA ILE A 7 -18.10 62.66 -8.08
C ILE A 7 -19.34 61.77 -8.34
N LEU A 8 -19.30 60.48 -8.73
CA LEU A 8 -18.31 59.54 -9.27
C LEU A 8 -19.10 58.20 -9.46
N PHE A 9 -18.91 57.52 -10.60
CA PHE A 9 -18.97 56.06 -10.83
C PHE A 9 -20.09 55.18 -10.23
N ILE A 10 -20.87 54.52 -11.11
CA ILE A 10 -21.08 53.04 -11.08
C ILE A 10 -21.21 52.54 -12.53
N PHE A 11 -20.09 52.24 -13.18
CA PHE A 11 -20.08 51.37 -14.36
C PHE A 11 -19.82 49.95 -13.84
N CYS A 12 -20.90 49.23 -13.54
CA CYS A 12 -20.83 47.83 -13.10
C CYS A 12 -20.47 46.96 -14.31
N ALA A 13 -19.18 46.89 -14.61
CA ALA A 13 -18.65 45.93 -15.57
C ALA A 13 -18.88 44.51 -15.01
N LEU A 14 -19.85 43.83 -15.58
CA LEU A 14 -20.03 42.39 -15.51
C LEU A 14 -18.79 41.70 -16.10
N ILE A 15 -17.74 41.55 -15.30
CA ILE A 15 -16.68 40.59 -15.59
C ILE A 15 -17.17 39.25 -15.06
N VAL A 16 -18.08 38.63 -15.81
CA VAL A 16 -18.33 37.19 -15.67
C VAL A 16 -17.05 36.53 -16.15
N ASN A 17 -16.19 36.19 -15.19
CA ASN A 17 -14.97 35.43 -15.44
C ASN A 17 -15.42 34.01 -15.81
N ALA A 18 -15.73 33.81 -17.09
CA ALA A 18 -16.02 32.52 -17.68
C ALA A 18 -14.72 31.69 -17.67
N GLN A 19 -14.36 31.13 -16.52
CA GLN A 19 -13.44 30.00 -16.45
C GLN A 19 -14.16 28.80 -17.07
N THR A 20 -14.16 28.74 -18.39
CA THR A 20 -14.48 27.52 -19.12
C THR A 20 -13.47 26.46 -18.67
N GLN A 21 -13.89 25.55 -17.79
CA GLN A 21 -13.15 24.36 -17.39
C GLN A 21 -13.00 23.43 -18.60
N LYS A 22 -12.12 23.76 -19.55
CA LYS A 22 -11.65 22.78 -20.52
C LYS A 22 -10.81 21.77 -19.72
N LYS A 23 -11.36 20.58 -19.51
CA LYS A 23 -10.61 19.45 -18.91
C LYS A 23 -9.42 19.16 -19.80
N VAL A 24 -8.22 19.55 -19.36
CA VAL A 24 -6.95 19.28 -20.05
C VAL A 24 -6.54 17.81 -19.90
N HIS A 25 -7.05 17.12 -18.87
CA HIS A 25 -6.76 15.72 -18.57
C HIS A 25 -8.00 14.85 -18.85
N PRO A 26 -7.98 13.99 -19.88
CA PRO A 26 -9.14 13.19 -20.26
C PRO A 26 -9.40 11.98 -19.34
N ASN A 27 -8.42 11.57 -18.52
CA ASN A 27 -8.55 10.40 -17.65
C ASN A 27 -7.67 10.56 -16.39
N LEU A 28 -8.28 10.72 -15.22
CA LEU A 28 -7.61 10.87 -13.92
C LEU A 28 -8.11 9.81 -12.92
N ASN A 29 -8.38 8.58 -13.38
CA ASN A 29 -8.89 7.52 -12.51
C ASN A 29 -7.97 7.31 -11.30
N GLY A 30 -8.47 7.64 -10.11
CA GLY A 30 -7.77 7.45 -8.84
C GLY A 30 -6.66 8.46 -8.52
N ILE A 31 -6.51 9.56 -9.28
CA ILE A 31 -5.41 10.52 -9.10
C ILE A 31 -5.96 11.91 -8.75
N THR A 32 -5.33 12.55 -7.76
CA THR A 32 -5.65 13.92 -7.36
C THR A 32 -4.74 14.92 -8.06
N CYS A 33 -5.16 16.19 -8.19
CA CYS A 33 -4.32 17.24 -8.79
C CYS A 33 -2.95 17.37 -8.09
N LYS A 34 -2.92 17.21 -6.75
CA LYS A 34 -1.69 17.23 -5.93
C LYS A 34 -0.68 16.14 -6.28
N THR A 35 -1.10 15.10 -7.01
CA THR A 35 -0.19 14.04 -7.46
C THR A 35 0.80 14.53 -8.51
N CYS A 36 0.41 15.51 -9.32
CA CYS A 36 1.26 16.05 -10.39
C CYS A 36 1.56 17.54 -10.20
N HIS A 37 0.78 18.26 -9.40
CA HIS A 37 0.88 19.69 -9.22
C HIS A 37 1.27 20.03 -7.78
N SER A 38 2.26 20.91 -7.60
CA SER A 38 2.64 21.44 -6.29
C SER A 38 1.68 22.52 -5.79
N CYS A 39 0.84 23.06 -6.69
CA CYS A 39 -0.14 24.08 -6.39
C CYS A 39 -1.57 23.56 -6.55
N ASP A 40 -2.50 24.11 -5.77
CA ASP A 40 -3.90 23.71 -5.78
C ASP A 40 -4.65 24.15 -7.05
N ILE A 41 -4.14 25.16 -7.76
CA ILE A 41 -4.77 25.76 -8.95
C ILE A 41 -3.72 25.95 -10.06
N PRO A 42 -3.40 24.89 -10.84
CA PRO A 42 -2.47 24.99 -11.97
C PRO A 42 -3.07 25.82 -13.12
N THR A 43 -2.24 26.63 -13.78
CA THR A 43 -2.62 27.40 -14.98
C THR A 43 -1.84 26.88 -16.20
N LYS A 44 -2.24 27.28 -17.41
CA LYS A 44 -1.53 26.87 -18.63
C LYS A 44 -0.11 27.47 -18.68
N GLU A 45 0.03 28.69 -18.19
CA GLU A 45 1.27 29.45 -18.16
C GLU A 45 2.17 29.02 -16.99
N ASN A 46 1.58 28.64 -15.86
CA ASN A 46 2.28 28.07 -14.72
C ASN A 46 1.55 26.81 -14.20
N PRO A 47 1.88 25.64 -14.76
CA PRO A 47 1.23 24.40 -14.39
C PRO A 47 1.78 23.79 -13.11
N CYS A 48 2.79 24.40 -12.46
CA CYS A 48 3.34 23.97 -11.16
C CYS A 48 3.61 22.45 -11.05
N VAL A 49 4.08 21.83 -12.13
CA VAL A 49 4.23 20.37 -12.21
C VAL A 49 5.42 19.93 -11.36
N ILE A 50 5.21 18.96 -10.46
CA ILE A 50 6.31 18.35 -9.71
C ILE A 50 7.08 17.36 -10.60
N PRO A 51 8.38 17.11 -10.32
CA PRO A 51 9.14 16.08 -11.03
C PRO A 51 8.37 14.76 -11.06
N CYS A 52 8.18 14.22 -12.27
CA CYS A 52 7.34 13.05 -12.48
C CYS A 52 7.83 11.88 -11.61
N PRO A 53 6.99 11.29 -10.75
CA PRO A 53 7.40 10.22 -9.84
C PRO A 53 7.55 8.89 -10.58
N ARG A 54 8.16 8.86 -11.78
CA ARG A 54 8.27 7.65 -12.64
C ARG A 54 8.89 6.47 -11.91
N GLU A 55 9.71 6.72 -10.89
CA GLU A 55 10.32 5.67 -10.06
C GLU A 55 9.37 5.07 -9.01
N LYS A 56 8.29 5.78 -8.66
CA LYS A 56 7.28 5.35 -7.72
C LYS A 56 6.00 5.12 -8.51
N MET A 57 5.79 3.90 -9.00
CA MET A 57 4.45 3.49 -9.44
C MET A 57 3.47 3.78 -8.30
N ILE A 58 2.70 4.85 -8.48
CA ILE A 58 1.63 5.23 -7.57
C ILE A 58 0.64 4.08 -7.64
N SER A 59 0.57 3.42 -6.51
CA SER A 59 -0.16 2.22 -6.14
C SER A 59 -1.62 2.27 -6.57
N ILE A 60 -1.89 1.91 -7.82
CA ILE A 60 -3.17 1.35 -8.18
C ILE A 60 -2.98 -0.16 -8.20
N ASP A 61 -3.52 -0.80 -7.18
CA ASP A 61 -3.64 -2.25 -7.12
C ASP A 61 -4.81 -2.64 -8.03
N GLN A 62 -4.52 -2.74 -9.33
CA GLN A 62 -5.47 -3.33 -10.28
C GLN A 62 -5.47 -4.84 -10.10
N SER A 63 -6.67 -5.42 -10.05
CA SER A 63 -6.79 -6.85 -9.97
C SER A 63 -6.43 -7.49 -11.33
N PRO A 64 -5.88 -8.72 -11.36
CA PRO A 64 -5.60 -9.43 -12.61
C PRO A 64 -6.81 -9.57 -13.55
N GLU A 65 -8.02 -9.51 -13.00
CA GLU A 65 -9.30 -9.58 -13.70
C GLU A 65 -9.66 -8.31 -14.48
N GLU A 66 -9.13 -7.15 -14.09
CA GLU A 66 -9.35 -5.89 -14.81
C GLU A 66 -8.58 -5.83 -16.15
N GLY A 67 -7.53 -6.64 -16.26
CA GLY A 67 -6.70 -6.72 -17.46
C GLY A 67 -7.26 -7.66 -18.53
N PRO A 68 -6.75 -7.57 -19.76
CA PRO A 68 -7.08 -8.53 -20.81
C PRO A 68 -6.68 -9.94 -20.37
N SER A 69 -7.52 -10.93 -20.69
CA SER A 69 -7.22 -12.33 -20.36
C SER A 69 -6.11 -12.90 -21.23
N VAL A 70 -6.16 -12.60 -22.53
CA VAL A 70 -5.17 -13.01 -23.53
C VAL A 70 -4.84 -11.82 -24.44
N LEU A 71 -3.59 -11.72 -24.86
CA LEU A 71 -3.07 -10.72 -25.79
C LEU A 71 -2.39 -11.41 -26.97
N THR A 72 -2.52 -10.85 -28.16
CA THR A 72 -1.78 -11.27 -29.34
C THR A 72 -0.65 -10.28 -29.58
N ILE A 73 0.60 -10.76 -29.55
CA ILE A 73 1.80 -9.95 -29.82
C ILE A 73 2.17 -10.13 -31.29
N ASP A 74 1.73 -9.20 -32.13
CA ASP A 74 1.89 -9.22 -33.58
C ASP A 74 2.57 -7.97 -34.15
N LYS A 75 3.14 -7.11 -33.29
CA LYS A 75 3.71 -5.81 -33.67
C LYS A 75 4.81 -5.89 -34.74
N PHE A 76 5.45 -7.06 -34.89
CA PHE A 76 6.51 -7.34 -35.85
C PHE A 76 6.04 -8.09 -37.11
N LYS A 77 4.74 -8.37 -37.27
CA LYS A 77 4.19 -9.13 -38.41
C LYS A 77 4.55 -8.52 -39.77
N LYS A 78 4.68 -7.20 -39.85
CA LYS A 78 5.09 -6.49 -41.08
C LYS A 78 6.59 -6.55 -41.37
N GLN A 79 7.41 -6.90 -40.37
CA GLN A 79 8.88 -6.87 -40.47
C GLN A 79 9.51 -8.26 -40.60
N THR A 80 8.84 -9.31 -40.11
CA THR A 80 9.38 -10.67 -40.11
C THR A 80 8.26 -11.66 -40.38
N ASP A 81 8.49 -12.61 -41.29
CA ASP A 81 7.50 -13.63 -41.68
C ASP A 81 7.91 -15.06 -41.29
N ILE A 82 8.85 -15.19 -40.35
CA ILE A 82 9.37 -16.51 -39.94
C ILE A 82 8.43 -17.17 -38.92
N TYR A 83 7.88 -16.37 -38.02
CA TYR A 83 7.08 -16.84 -36.89
C TYR A 83 5.69 -16.20 -36.88
N ALA A 84 4.70 -16.99 -36.47
CA ALA A 84 3.37 -16.52 -36.14
C ALA A 84 3.38 -15.61 -34.90
N PRO A 85 2.34 -14.77 -34.73
CA PRO A 85 2.15 -13.97 -33.52
C PRO A 85 2.14 -14.81 -32.25
N VAL A 86 2.72 -14.27 -31.18
CA VAL A 86 2.69 -14.93 -29.86
C VAL A 86 1.35 -14.66 -29.20
N ILE A 87 0.66 -15.72 -28.79
CA ILE A 87 -0.57 -15.62 -27.99
C ILE A 87 -0.16 -15.69 -26.51
N PHE A 88 -0.30 -14.57 -25.81
CA PHE A 88 0.14 -14.40 -24.43
C PHE A 88 -1.05 -14.39 -23.46
N SER A 89 -1.07 -15.30 -22.49
CA SER A 89 -2.10 -15.34 -21.45
C SER A 89 -1.81 -14.31 -20.34
N HIS A 90 -2.19 -13.06 -20.57
CA HIS A 90 -1.90 -11.94 -19.66
C HIS A 90 -2.46 -12.14 -18.25
N ARG A 91 -3.75 -12.50 -18.10
CA ARG A 91 -4.37 -12.72 -16.79
C ARG A 91 -3.67 -13.80 -15.97
N LEU A 92 -3.29 -14.91 -16.60
CA LEU A 92 -2.55 -15.98 -15.92
C LEU A 92 -1.22 -15.46 -15.35
N HIS A 93 -0.47 -14.67 -16.12
CA HIS A 93 0.79 -14.10 -15.65
C HIS A 93 0.59 -13.05 -14.54
N ALA A 94 -0.44 -12.22 -14.65
CA ALA A 94 -0.81 -11.25 -13.61
C ALA A 94 -1.25 -11.93 -12.30
N GLU A 95 -2.00 -13.04 -12.38
CA GLU A 95 -2.36 -13.84 -11.21
C GLU A 95 -1.12 -14.48 -10.54
N MET A 96 -0.20 -15.02 -11.35
CA MET A 96 1.04 -15.64 -10.86
C MET A 96 1.98 -14.62 -10.20
N SER A 97 1.98 -13.36 -10.67
CA SER A 97 2.89 -12.33 -10.15
C SER A 97 2.43 -11.71 -8.83
N GLY A 98 1.18 -11.95 -8.40
CA GLY A 98 0.56 -11.27 -7.25
C GLY A 98 1.33 -11.33 -5.93
N MET A 99 2.12 -12.38 -5.67
CA MET A 99 2.95 -12.48 -4.46
C MET A 99 4.25 -11.70 -4.50
N SER A 100 4.87 -11.59 -5.68
CA SER A 100 6.27 -11.21 -5.83
C SER A 100 6.45 -9.81 -6.42
N GLY A 101 5.39 -9.00 -6.45
CA GLY A 101 5.41 -7.63 -6.99
C GLY A 101 4.26 -7.29 -7.94
N GLY A 102 3.35 -8.23 -8.21
CA GLY A 102 2.13 -7.99 -9.00
C GLY A 102 2.42 -7.45 -10.39
N CYS A 103 1.73 -6.38 -10.76
CA CYS A 103 1.91 -5.70 -12.04
C CYS A 103 3.35 -5.17 -12.22
N LYS A 104 4.04 -4.84 -11.12
CA LYS A 104 5.39 -4.25 -11.13
C LYS A 104 6.48 -5.22 -11.58
N MET A 105 6.15 -6.51 -11.63
CA MET A 105 7.06 -7.54 -12.13
C MET A 105 7.33 -7.40 -13.63
N CYS A 106 6.37 -6.85 -14.38
CA CYS A 106 6.46 -6.71 -15.83
C CYS A 106 6.35 -5.26 -16.28
N HIS A 107 5.51 -4.47 -15.62
CA HIS A 107 5.32 -3.07 -15.94
C HIS A 107 6.17 -2.21 -15.04
N HIS A 108 6.90 -1.28 -15.65
CA HIS A 108 7.76 -0.33 -14.97
C HIS A 108 7.52 1.08 -15.48
N TYR A 109 7.86 2.09 -14.67
CA TYR A 109 7.76 3.50 -15.06
C TYR A 109 6.38 3.92 -15.61
N ASN A 110 5.33 3.20 -15.22
CA ASN A 110 3.97 3.50 -15.63
C ASN A 110 3.58 4.91 -15.16
N PRO A 111 2.85 5.68 -15.99
CA PRO A 111 2.16 6.87 -15.51
C PRO A 111 1.29 6.52 -14.29
N PRO A 112 1.12 7.45 -13.33
CA PRO A 112 0.11 7.28 -12.31
C PRO A 112 -1.22 6.94 -12.98
N GLY A 113 -2.06 6.08 -12.39
CA GLY A 113 -3.40 5.86 -12.94
C GLY A 113 -3.55 4.71 -13.93
N GLN A 114 -2.45 4.28 -14.56
CA GLN A 114 -2.56 3.48 -15.77
C GLN A 114 -1.41 2.48 -15.92
N VAL A 115 -1.77 1.22 -16.21
CA VAL A 115 -0.82 0.21 -16.67
C VAL A 115 -0.75 0.26 -18.20
N ILE A 116 0.43 0.58 -18.74
CA ILE A 116 0.66 0.72 -20.20
C ILE A 116 1.41 -0.48 -20.78
N GLY A 117 1.30 -0.67 -22.09
CA GLY A 117 1.97 -1.75 -22.82
C GLY A 117 3.42 -1.40 -23.16
N CYS A 118 4.23 -2.43 -23.41
CA CYS A 118 5.65 -2.24 -23.76
C CYS A 118 5.84 -1.32 -24.98
N SER A 119 4.95 -1.43 -25.98
CA SER A 119 5.02 -0.64 -27.23
C SER A 119 4.77 0.85 -27.07
N ASP A 120 4.23 1.28 -25.92
CA ASP A 120 3.98 2.70 -25.66
C ASP A 120 5.28 3.46 -25.37
N CYS A 121 6.37 2.75 -25.06
CA CYS A 121 7.68 3.34 -24.75
C CYS A 121 8.85 2.66 -25.50
N HIS A 122 8.77 1.35 -25.72
CA HIS A 122 9.77 0.59 -26.47
C HIS A 122 9.46 0.58 -27.96
N GLU A 123 10.42 1.02 -28.76
CA GLU A 123 10.24 1.23 -30.19
C GLU A 123 10.48 -0.04 -30.99
N LEU A 124 9.82 -0.17 -32.15
CA LEU A 124 10.03 -1.31 -33.05
C LEU A 124 11.43 -1.33 -33.67
N ILE A 125 12.02 -0.14 -33.87
CA ILE A 125 13.31 0.01 -34.52
C ILE A 125 14.41 -0.10 -33.46
N ARG A 126 15.41 -0.94 -33.76
CA ARG A 126 16.56 -1.12 -32.87
C ARG A 126 17.40 0.16 -32.77
N LYS A 127 17.44 0.74 -31.58
CA LYS A 127 18.37 1.82 -31.21
C LYS A 127 19.47 1.26 -30.32
N ARG A 128 20.70 1.19 -30.82
CA ARG A 128 21.85 0.63 -30.07
C ARG A 128 22.56 1.65 -29.17
N THR A 129 22.19 2.92 -29.27
CA THR A 129 22.83 4.03 -28.56
C THR A 129 22.35 4.17 -27.11
N ASP A 130 21.18 3.63 -26.78
CA ASP A 130 20.62 3.64 -25.43
C ASP A 130 20.35 2.20 -24.97
N VAL A 131 21.22 1.66 -24.13
CA VAL A 131 21.11 0.30 -23.59
C VAL A 131 20.10 0.25 -22.44
N SER A 132 19.78 1.38 -21.83
CA SER A 132 18.84 1.47 -20.70
C SER A 132 17.39 1.26 -21.14
N LYS A 133 17.06 1.65 -22.38
CA LYS A 133 15.78 1.41 -23.03
C LYS A 133 15.95 0.53 -24.27
N PRO A 134 15.84 -0.81 -24.16
CA PRO A 134 15.94 -1.69 -25.32
C PRO A 134 14.81 -1.42 -26.33
N ASP A 135 15.01 -1.87 -27.56
CA ASP A 135 13.92 -1.94 -28.54
C ASP A 135 12.83 -2.92 -28.09
N LEU A 136 11.64 -2.84 -28.69
CA LEU A 136 10.48 -3.63 -28.29
C LEU A 136 10.75 -5.14 -28.37
N LYS A 137 11.51 -5.60 -29.37
CA LYS A 137 11.88 -7.01 -29.46
C LYS A 137 12.83 -7.40 -28.35
N GLY A 138 13.82 -6.56 -28.04
CA GLY A 138 14.74 -6.73 -26.92
C GLY A 138 14.01 -6.75 -25.57
N ALA A 139 13.06 -5.85 -25.35
CA ALA A 139 12.27 -5.75 -24.13
C ALA A 139 11.47 -7.03 -23.86
N TYR A 140 10.74 -7.55 -24.87
CA TYR A 140 9.98 -8.79 -24.74
C TYR A 140 10.89 -9.98 -24.39
N HIS A 141 11.95 -10.20 -25.17
CA HIS A 141 12.82 -11.36 -24.94
C HIS A 141 13.51 -11.29 -23.59
N ARG A 142 13.98 -10.11 -23.17
CA ARG A 142 14.59 -9.94 -21.86
C ARG A 142 13.60 -10.30 -20.74
N GLN A 143 12.43 -9.67 -20.73
CA GLN A 143 11.44 -9.86 -19.66
C GLN A 143 10.91 -11.31 -19.60
N CYS A 144 10.55 -11.88 -20.76
CA CYS A 144 9.95 -13.21 -20.81
C CYS A 144 10.99 -14.30 -20.53
N MET A 145 12.15 -14.25 -21.21
CA MET A 145 13.14 -15.33 -21.12
C MET A 145 13.87 -15.34 -19.78
N GLU A 146 14.13 -14.20 -19.14
CA GLU A 146 14.80 -14.18 -17.82
C GLU A 146 13.98 -14.97 -16.79
N CYS A 147 12.67 -14.71 -16.72
CA CYS A 147 11.77 -15.44 -15.82
C CYS A 147 11.69 -16.92 -16.20
N HIS A 148 11.41 -17.22 -17.47
CA HIS A 148 11.21 -18.60 -17.94
C HIS A 148 12.47 -19.46 -17.86
N ARG A 149 13.66 -18.87 -18.02
CA ARG A 149 14.94 -19.56 -17.81
C ARG A 149 15.07 -20.04 -16.38
N SER A 150 14.68 -19.22 -15.41
CA SER A 150 14.69 -19.62 -14.00
C SER A 150 13.61 -20.66 -13.70
N TRP A 151 12.38 -20.44 -14.18
CA TRP A 151 11.22 -21.23 -13.78
C TRP A 151 11.07 -22.55 -14.52
N SER A 152 11.04 -22.50 -15.85
CA SER A 152 10.75 -23.65 -16.70
C SER A 152 11.99 -24.27 -17.33
N GLY A 153 13.07 -23.48 -17.45
CA GLY A 153 14.27 -23.82 -18.22
C GLY A 153 14.07 -23.76 -19.74
N LYS A 154 12.85 -23.50 -20.21
CA LYS A 154 12.49 -23.47 -21.64
C LYS A 154 12.48 -22.02 -22.14
N VAL A 155 13.40 -21.72 -23.04
CA VAL A 155 13.57 -20.39 -23.66
C VAL A 155 13.97 -20.48 -25.13
N GLU A 156 13.82 -21.66 -25.72
CA GLU A 156 13.92 -21.90 -27.16
C GLU A 156 12.83 -21.12 -27.93
N CYS A 157 13.09 -20.81 -29.20
CA CYS A 157 12.20 -20.00 -30.02
C CYS A 157 10.77 -20.57 -30.05
N GLU A 158 10.66 -21.88 -30.20
CA GLU A 158 9.44 -22.65 -30.36
C GLU A 158 8.62 -22.76 -29.06
N SER A 159 9.20 -22.40 -27.91
CA SER A 159 8.48 -22.36 -26.64
C SER A 159 7.47 -21.22 -26.57
N CYS A 160 7.67 -20.16 -27.36
CA CYS A 160 6.80 -18.99 -27.43
C CYS A 160 6.25 -18.76 -28.84
N HIS A 161 7.05 -19.02 -29.87
CA HIS A 161 6.70 -18.78 -31.26
C HIS A 161 6.31 -20.07 -31.98
N VAL A 162 5.40 -19.98 -32.94
CA VAL A 162 5.13 -21.06 -33.89
C VAL A 162 5.71 -20.64 -35.24
N LEU A 163 6.44 -21.52 -35.93
CA LEU A 163 6.92 -21.25 -37.28
C LEU A 163 5.73 -21.13 -38.25
N ASN A 164 5.77 -20.13 -39.12
CA ASN A 164 4.75 -19.98 -40.15
C ASN A 164 4.68 -21.24 -41.03
N GLY A 165 3.48 -21.75 -41.27
CA GLY A 165 3.24 -23.01 -41.98
C GLY A 165 3.12 -24.26 -41.09
N LYS A 166 3.42 -24.17 -39.78
CA LYS A 166 3.07 -25.21 -38.81
C LYS A 166 1.72 -24.89 -38.14
N LYS A 167 0.96 -25.94 -37.79
CA LYS A 167 -0.27 -25.77 -37.00
C LYS A 167 0.07 -25.19 -35.62
N GLN A 168 -0.67 -24.17 -35.23
CA GLN A 168 -0.62 -23.62 -33.88
C GLN A 168 -1.45 -24.54 -32.98
N ASP A 169 -0.79 -25.34 -32.14
CA ASP A 169 -1.44 -26.32 -31.26
C ASP A 169 -2.33 -25.69 -30.18
N ILE A 170 -2.19 -24.38 -29.97
CA ILE A 170 -2.88 -23.65 -28.93
C ILE A 170 -3.69 -22.52 -29.57
N ASP A 171 -4.99 -22.77 -29.76
CA ASP A 171 -5.91 -21.74 -30.23
C ASP A 171 -6.21 -20.70 -29.13
N SER A 172 -6.43 -19.44 -29.52
CA SER A 172 -6.69 -18.34 -28.59
C SER A 172 -7.97 -18.54 -27.76
N LYS A 173 -9.02 -19.19 -28.27
CA LYS A 173 -10.25 -19.51 -27.51
C LYS A 173 -9.99 -20.54 -26.42
N THR A 174 -9.17 -21.56 -26.68
CA THR A 174 -8.76 -22.56 -25.67
C THR A 174 -7.91 -21.92 -24.57
N LEU A 175 -7.02 -20.98 -24.92
CA LEU A 175 -6.27 -20.20 -23.92
C LEU A 175 -7.16 -19.26 -23.12
N VAL A 176 -8.08 -18.56 -23.78
CA VAL A 176 -9.05 -17.68 -23.12
C VAL A 176 -9.88 -18.47 -22.11
N ALA A 177 -10.47 -19.60 -22.52
CA ALA A 177 -11.25 -20.46 -21.63
C ALA A 177 -10.44 -20.99 -20.44
N LYS A 178 -9.14 -21.28 -20.62
CA LYS A 178 -8.24 -21.65 -19.53
C LYS A 178 -7.92 -20.46 -18.62
N SER A 179 -7.76 -19.26 -19.18
CA SER A 179 -7.38 -18.04 -18.46
C SER A 179 -8.53 -17.31 -17.74
N GLU A 180 -9.79 -17.60 -18.08
CA GLU A 180 -10.96 -17.02 -17.40
C GLU A 180 -11.17 -17.58 -15.98
N LYS A 181 -10.70 -18.81 -15.73
CA LYS A 181 -10.70 -19.41 -14.39
C LYS A 181 -9.35 -19.21 -13.75
N ARG A 182 -9.34 -18.78 -12.50
CA ARG A 182 -8.12 -18.65 -11.70
C ARG A 182 -7.39 -20.00 -11.64
N ILE A 183 -6.23 -20.10 -12.29
CA ILE A 183 -5.49 -21.37 -12.40
C ILE A 183 -4.51 -21.53 -11.24
N HIS A 184 -3.96 -20.42 -10.73
CA HIS A 184 -3.08 -20.46 -9.56
C HIS A 184 -3.92 -20.42 -8.26
N PRO A 185 -3.82 -21.42 -7.37
CA PRO A 185 -4.53 -21.41 -6.09
C PRO A 185 -4.28 -20.13 -5.31
N LYS A 186 -5.30 -19.67 -4.55
CA LYS A 186 -5.08 -18.57 -3.62
C LYS A 186 -4.06 -19.04 -2.58
N ILE A 187 -3.00 -18.27 -2.42
CA ILE A 187 -1.94 -18.60 -1.48
C ILE A 187 -2.42 -18.13 -0.12
N ILE A 188 -2.60 -19.08 0.78
CA ILE A 188 -3.07 -18.84 2.13
C ILE A 188 -1.82 -18.59 2.97
N ALA A 189 -1.70 -17.37 3.48
CA ALA A 189 -0.68 -17.03 4.45
C ALA A 189 -0.86 -17.87 5.71
N PRO A 190 0.19 -18.53 6.23
CA PRO A 190 0.12 -19.19 7.53
C PRO A 190 -0.19 -18.14 8.60
N THR A 191 -0.93 -18.48 9.66
CA THR A 191 -1.23 -17.49 10.71
C THR A 191 0.00 -17.19 11.57
N ILE A 192 0.76 -18.25 11.92
CA ILE A 192 1.94 -18.20 12.80
C ILE A 192 3.01 -19.14 12.25
N LEU A 193 4.26 -18.66 12.18
CA LEU A 193 5.44 -19.45 11.88
C LEU A 193 6.34 -19.52 13.11
N LYS A 194 6.91 -20.70 13.37
CA LYS A 194 7.84 -20.95 14.48
C LYS A 194 9.16 -21.43 13.89
N PHE A 195 10.22 -20.67 14.14
CA PHE A 195 11.56 -21.02 13.69
C PHE A 195 12.38 -21.55 14.85
N ASN A 196 12.92 -22.76 14.69
CA ASN A 196 13.82 -23.37 15.67
C ASN A 196 15.23 -22.84 15.47
N THR A 197 15.81 -22.25 16.51
CA THR A 197 17.15 -21.65 16.53
C THR A 197 17.99 -22.29 17.64
N PRO A 198 18.33 -23.59 17.55
CA PRO A 198 18.92 -24.34 18.66
C PRO A 198 20.29 -23.84 19.10
N LYS A 199 21.00 -23.11 18.23
CA LYS A 199 22.32 -22.51 18.50
C LYS A 199 22.26 -21.10 19.09
N ALA A 200 21.07 -20.52 19.25
CA ALA A 200 20.87 -19.18 19.79
C ALA A 200 20.28 -19.23 21.21
N THR A 201 20.61 -18.24 22.03
CA THR A 201 19.92 -17.97 23.30
C THR A 201 18.48 -17.59 23.00
N GLY A 202 17.50 -18.32 23.53
CA GLY A 202 16.12 -18.26 23.06
C GLY A 202 15.93 -19.11 21.80
N LYS A 203 15.62 -20.39 22.00
CA LYS A 203 15.63 -21.43 20.96
C LYS A 203 14.50 -21.32 19.93
N ILE A 204 13.57 -20.38 20.10
CA ILE A 204 12.39 -20.22 19.26
C ILE A 204 12.26 -18.76 18.86
N VAL A 205 12.03 -18.52 17.56
CA VAL A 205 11.53 -17.24 17.04
C VAL A 205 10.09 -17.45 16.58
N THR A 206 9.16 -16.65 17.11
CA THR A 206 7.75 -16.69 16.73
C THR A 206 7.43 -15.54 15.79
N PHE A 207 6.87 -15.86 14.63
CA PHE A 207 6.47 -14.87 13.62
C PHE A 207 4.97 -14.97 13.36
N TYR A 208 4.23 -13.92 13.70
CA TYR A 208 2.79 -13.82 13.42
C TYR A 208 2.57 -13.20 12.05
N HIS A 209 2.52 -14.02 11.01
CA HIS A 209 2.36 -13.55 9.64
C HIS A 209 1.01 -12.85 9.42
N ALA A 210 -0.07 -13.36 10.01
CA ALA A 210 -1.38 -12.69 9.95
C ALA A 210 -1.33 -11.29 10.58
N GLN A 211 -0.58 -11.10 11.67
CA GLN A 211 -0.44 -9.75 12.25
C GLN A 211 0.34 -8.81 11.32
N HIS A 212 1.40 -9.28 10.67
CA HIS A 212 2.18 -8.45 9.74
C HIS A 212 1.35 -7.98 8.54
N VAL A 213 0.51 -8.86 7.98
CA VAL A 213 -0.32 -8.52 6.82
C VAL A 213 -1.63 -7.83 7.23
N ASP A 214 -2.38 -8.41 8.16
CA ASP A 214 -3.75 -7.97 8.48
C ASP A 214 -3.78 -6.84 9.52
N LEU A 215 -2.92 -6.88 10.54
CA LEU A 215 -2.89 -5.88 11.61
C LEU A 215 -2.01 -4.68 11.25
N PHE A 216 -0.80 -4.94 10.74
CA PHE A 216 0.17 -3.90 10.38
C PHE A 216 0.07 -3.45 8.91
N GLY A 217 -0.75 -4.11 8.09
CA GLY A 217 -1.02 -3.69 6.72
C GLY A 217 0.19 -3.81 5.77
N LEU A 218 1.09 -4.75 6.02
CA LEU A 218 2.26 -4.94 5.14
C LEU A 218 1.87 -5.69 3.86
N GLU A 219 2.29 -5.14 2.72
CA GLU A 219 2.15 -5.78 1.41
C GLU A 219 2.99 -7.07 1.33
N CYS A 220 2.49 -8.08 0.61
CA CYS A 220 3.22 -9.34 0.40
C CYS A 220 4.63 -9.11 -0.15
N GLN A 221 4.75 -8.23 -1.14
CA GLN A 221 6.02 -7.89 -1.80
C GLN A 221 7.06 -7.24 -0.89
N SER A 222 6.63 -6.65 0.24
CA SER A 222 7.54 -6.01 1.20
C SER A 222 8.42 -7.03 1.92
N CYS A 223 7.96 -8.28 2.01
CA CYS A 223 8.74 -9.40 2.55
C CYS A 223 9.15 -10.39 1.45
N HIS A 224 8.29 -10.61 0.46
CA HIS A 224 8.47 -11.54 -0.65
C HIS A 224 9.01 -10.84 -1.91
N THR A 225 10.03 -10.00 -1.75
CA THR A 225 10.63 -9.27 -2.88
C THR A 225 11.51 -10.21 -3.71
N ASN A 226 11.32 -10.22 -5.03
CA ASN A 226 12.04 -11.10 -5.97
C ASN A 226 11.97 -12.60 -5.61
N GLU A 227 10.89 -13.04 -4.97
CA GLU A 227 10.65 -14.46 -4.83
C GLU A 227 10.32 -15.06 -6.19
N SER A 228 11.29 -15.75 -6.77
CA SER A 228 11.08 -16.49 -8.01
C SER A 228 10.09 -17.63 -7.78
N CYS A 229 9.25 -17.89 -8.78
CA CYS A 229 8.31 -19.01 -8.83
C CYS A 229 8.98 -20.34 -8.47
N VAL A 230 10.29 -20.48 -8.74
CA VAL A 230 11.08 -21.65 -8.40
C VAL A 230 11.14 -21.94 -6.90
N LYS A 231 10.95 -20.95 -6.01
CA LYS A 231 10.95 -21.21 -4.56
C LYS A 231 9.86 -22.20 -4.16
N CYS A 232 8.71 -22.17 -4.84
CA CYS A 232 7.60 -23.10 -4.63
C CYS A 232 7.59 -24.23 -5.68
N HIS A 233 8.01 -23.96 -6.91
CA HIS A 233 7.90 -24.86 -8.06
C HIS A 233 9.22 -25.54 -8.48
N ALA A 234 10.29 -25.44 -7.71
CA ALA A 234 11.55 -26.12 -8.03
C ALA A 234 11.33 -27.64 -8.16
N LYS A 235 11.67 -28.18 -9.34
CA LYS A 235 11.69 -29.63 -9.58
C LYS A 235 12.70 -30.34 -8.69
N ASP A 236 13.81 -29.66 -8.39
CA ASP A 236 14.83 -30.12 -7.45
C ASP A 236 14.88 -29.19 -6.23
N LYS A 237 14.33 -29.66 -5.11
CA LYS A 237 14.34 -28.93 -3.84
C LYS A 237 15.71 -28.88 -3.18
N THR A 238 16.69 -29.69 -3.61
CA THR A 238 18.02 -29.75 -2.99
C THR A 238 18.82 -28.46 -3.20
N ALA A 239 18.61 -27.75 -4.31
CA ALA A 239 19.21 -26.43 -4.55
C ALA A 239 18.73 -25.35 -3.56
N LEU A 240 17.54 -25.51 -2.95
CA LEU A 240 16.98 -24.62 -1.93
C LEU A 240 17.52 -24.89 -0.52
N LEU A 241 18.25 -26.00 -0.31
CA LEU A 241 18.73 -26.47 0.99
C LEU A 241 20.17 -26.01 1.32
N LYS A 242 20.80 -25.14 0.51
CA LYS A 242 22.07 -24.53 0.91
C LYS A 242 21.88 -23.82 2.26
N ALA A 243 22.74 -24.17 3.21
CA ALA A 243 22.69 -23.62 4.56
C ALA A 243 22.84 -22.10 4.49
N LYS A 244 21.75 -21.38 4.79
CA LYS A 244 21.76 -19.92 4.87
C LYS A 244 22.64 -19.46 6.02
N THR A 245 23.43 -18.41 5.79
CA THR A 245 24.17 -17.71 6.84
C THR A 245 23.22 -17.05 7.84
N THR A 246 23.75 -16.63 8.99
CA THR A 246 22.95 -15.91 9.99
C THR A 246 22.35 -14.62 9.40
N GLU A 247 23.13 -13.84 8.66
CA GLU A 247 22.67 -12.62 7.99
C GLU A 247 21.55 -12.90 7.00
N GLN A 248 21.67 -13.97 6.20
CA GLN A 248 20.64 -14.36 5.22
C GLN A 248 19.33 -14.84 5.88
N LYS A 249 19.38 -15.32 7.12
CA LYS A 249 18.17 -15.67 7.89
C LYS A 249 17.49 -14.43 8.44
N HIS A 250 18.25 -13.40 8.81
CA HIS A 250 17.71 -12.17 9.39
C HIS A 250 17.30 -11.13 8.34
N SER A 251 17.81 -11.19 7.11
CA SER A 251 17.67 -10.14 6.09
C SER A 251 16.25 -9.64 5.87
N VAL A 252 15.25 -10.53 5.89
CA VAL A 252 13.83 -10.16 5.73
C VAL A 252 13.36 -9.32 6.92
N CYS A 253 13.72 -9.71 8.13
CA CYS A 253 13.36 -9.03 9.37
C CYS A 253 14.14 -7.72 9.56
N SER A 254 15.42 -7.70 9.17
CA SER A 254 16.34 -6.57 9.36
C SER A 254 15.93 -5.29 8.62
N SER A 255 15.06 -5.41 7.63
CA SER A 255 14.51 -4.27 6.89
C SER A 255 13.64 -3.35 7.77
N CYS A 256 13.01 -3.92 8.82
CA CYS A 256 12.10 -3.21 9.72
C CYS A 256 12.51 -3.31 11.19
N HIS A 257 13.12 -4.42 11.60
CA HIS A 257 13.50 -4.70 12.97
C HIS A 257 15.02 -4.61 13.18
N ASN A 258 15.45 -4.15 14.35
CA ASN A 258 16.85 -4.22 14.73
C ASN A 258 17.24 -5.66 15.09
N THR A 259 17.82 -6.38 14.14
CA THR A 259 18.30 -7.75 14.33
C THR A 259 19.78 -7.82 14.74
N LYS A 260 20.45 -6.67 14.88
CA LYS A 260 21.87 -6.61 15.26
C LYS A 260 22.06 -6.56 16.77
N GLN A 261 21.03 -6.13 17.50
CA GLN A 261 21.04 -5.95 18.95
C GLN A 261 19.72 -6.49 19.55
N ASN A 262 19.67 -6.67 20.87
CA ASN A 262 18.47 -7.10 21.59
C ASN A 262 17.86 -8.43 21.09
N CYS A 263 18.68 -9.48 20.95
CA CYS A 263 18.27 -10.79 20.43
C CYS A 263 17.03 -11.36 21.13
N ASN A 264 16.89 -11.14 22.44
CA ASN A 264 15.78 -11.63 23.26
C ASN A 264 14.40 -11.05 22.86
N SER A 265 14.36 -9.99 22.06
CA SER A 265 13.11 -9.44 21.50
C SER A 265 12.45 -10.37 20.47
N CYS A 266 13.27 -11.17 19.78
CA CYS A 266 12.84 -12.12 18.75
C CYS A 266 13.03 -13.56 19.20
N HIS A 267 14.11 -13.83 19.93
CA HIS A 267 14.48 -15.14 20.42
C HIS A 267 13.97 -15.36 21.84
N SER A 268 13.18 -16.42 22.03
CA SER A 268 12.64 -16.81 23.33
C SER A 268 12.73 -18.32 23.53
N ASN A 269 12.64 -18.75 24.79
CA ASN A 269 12.57 -20.18 25.14
C ASN A 269 11.16 -20.75 24.97
N SER A 270 10.16 -19.88 24.76
CA SER A 270 8.77 -20.26 24.52
C SER A 270 8.19 -19.46 23.36
N VAL A 271 7.02 -19.90 22.87
CA VAL A 271 6.25 -19.16 21.88
C VAL A 271 5.86 -17.82 22.48
N GLN A 272 6.19 -16.73 21.80
CA GLN A 272 5.79 -15.38 22.22
C GLN A 272 4.33 -15.14 21.89
N GLU A 273 3.63 -14.39 22.73
CA GLU A 273 2.29 -13.90 22.41
C GLU A 273 2.34 -12.88 21.27
N GLY A 274 1.21 -12.74 20.57
CA GLY A 274 1.07 -11.74 19.51
C GLY A 274 1.15 -10.30 20.03
N PHE A 275 1.18 -9.35 19.10
CA PHE A 275 1.20 -7.94 19.45
C PHE A 275 -0.06 -7.51 20.22
N ASN A 276 0.13 -6.79 21.32
CA ASN A 276 -0.90 -6.08 22.05
C ASN A 276 -0.36 -4.72 22.46
N HIS A 277 -1.08 -3.64 22.11
CA HIS A 277 -0.61 -2.28 22.32
C HIS A 277 -0.42 -1.98 23.82
N ALA A 278 -1.33 -2.43 24.68
CA ALA A 278 -1.26 -2.20 26.13
C ALA A 278 -0.06 -2.90 26.75
N THR A 279 0.19 -4.17 26.43
CA THR A 279 1.31 -4.91 27.01
C THR A 279 2.67 -4.46 26.48
N LYS A 280 2.72 -3.96 25.24
CA LYS A 280 3.97 -3.52 24.61
C LYS A 280 4.33 -2.06 24.90
N THR A 281 3.34 -1.20 25.14
CA THR A 281 3.57 0.25 25.30
C THR A 281 3.05 0.82 26.62
N GLY A 282 2.25 0.06 27.38
CA GLY A 282 1.49 0.56 28.53
C GLY A 282 0.22 1.32 28.17
N PHE A 283 -0.05 1.58 26.89
CA PHE A 283 -1.21 2.34 26.44
C PHE A 283 -2.31 1.42 25.86
N ASP A 284 -3.43 1.29 26.56
CA ASP A 284 -4.54 0.44 26.12
C ASP A 284 -5.48 1.15 25.13
N ILE A 285 -5.30 0.84 23.85
CA ILE A 285 -6.15 1.35 22.78
C ILE A 285 -7.49 0.60 22.67
N LEU A 286 -7.62 -0.62 23.18
CA LEU A 286 -8.78 -1.49 22.88
C LEU A 286 -10.08 -0.91 23.44
N LYS A 287 -10.00 -0.11 24.50
CA LYS A 287 -11.18 0.47 25.17
C LYS A 287 -11.93 1.52 24.35
N PHE A 288 -11.20 2.33 23.56
CA PHE A 288 -11.76 3.47 22.80
C PHE A 288 -11.32 3.50 21.33
N HIS A 289 -10.11 3.03 21.03
CA HIS A 289 -9.45 3.11 19.74
C HIS A 289 -9.28 1.73 19.07
N GLY A 290 -9.91 0.67 19.59
CA GLY A 290 -9.75 -0.69 19.07
C GLY A 290 -10.21 -0.89 17.61
N LYS A 291 -11.04 0.02 17.09
CA LYS A 291 -11.48 0.06 15.68
C LYS A 291 -10.74 1.12 14.84
N VAL A 292 -9.82 1.88 15.44
CA VAL A 292 -9.09 2.95 14.75
C VAL A 292 -7.91 2.33 14.01
N ALA A 293 -7.77 2.65 12.72
CA ALA A 293 -6.65 2.18 11.93
C ALA A 293 -5.33 2.72 12.50
N CYS A 294 -4.29 1.88 12.56
CA CYS A 294 -3.01 2.25 13.13
C CYS A 294 -2.39 3.47 12.43
N SER A 295 -2.65 3.64 11.13
CA SER A 295 -2.17 4.74 10.30
C SER A 295 -2.70 6.13 10.69
N ILE A 296 -3.77 6.19 11.49
CA ILE A 296 -4.30 7.46 12.01
C ILE A 296 -3.30 8.12 12.95
N CYS A 297 -2.58 7.33 13.75
CA CYS A 297 -1.52 7.83 14.62
C CYS A 297 -0.12 7.60 14.02
N HIS A 298 0.11 6.41 13.45
CA HIS A 298 1.37 6.04 12.80
C HIS A 298 1.34 6.41 11.31
N THR A 299 1.53 7.70 11.04
CA THR A 299 1.39 8.27 9.70
C THR A 299 2.47 7.83 8.71
N GLU A 300 3.63 7.37 9.20
CA GLU A 300 4.68 6.83 8.35
C GLU A 300 4.41 5.37 7.97
N LYS A 301 4.14 5.10 6.68
CA LYS A 301 3.80 3.76 6.19
C LYS A 301 4.89 2.74 6.56
N GLY A 302 4.49 1.67 7.23
CA GLY A 302 5.37 0.54 7.59
C GLY A 302 6.31 0.81 8.76
N LYS A 303 6.22 1.97 9.42
CA LYS A 303 7.00 2.27 10.63
C LYS A 303 6.09 2.50 11.83
N PHE A 304 6.12 1.55 12.75
CA PHE A 304 5.37 1.59 14.02
C PHE A 304 6.34 1.86 15.16
N THR A 305 6.92 3.06 15.18
CA THR A 305 7.80 3.51 16.27
C THR A 305 6.99 4.12 17.40
N GLY A 306 7.59 4.20 18.59
CA GLY A 306 6.98 4.88 19.74
C GLY A 306 6.66 6.34 19.40
N LEU A 307 5.43 6.75 19.72
CA LEU A 307 4.98 8.15 19.64
C LEU A 307 4.99 8.75 21.05
N ASN A 308 5.17 10.06 21.14
CA ASN A 308 4.92 10.78 22.38
C ASN A 308 3.41 10.76 22.67
N SER A 309 3.02 10.49 23.92
CA SER A 309 1.65 10.39 24.40
C SER A 309 0.88 11.71 24.49
N GLU A 310 1.48 12.83 24.07
CA GLU A 310 0.76 14.09 23.88
C GLU A 310 -0.40 13.92 22.89
N CYS A 311 -1.57 14.45 23.27
CA CYS A 311 -2.81 14.29 22.52
C CYS A 311 -2.69 14.74 21.06
N ILE A 312 -1.89 15.77 20.78
CA ILE A 312 -1.72 16.34 19.45
C ILE A 312 -1.03 15.38 18.47
N ASN A 313 -0.20 14.46 18.94
CA ASN A 313 0.51 13.51 18.08
C ASN A 313 -0.42 12.45 17.46
N CYS A 314 -1.59 12.24 18.06
CA CYS A 314 -2.61 11.33 17.54
C CYS A 314 -3.83 12.08 16.97
N HIS A 315 -4.23 13.21 17.59
CA HIS A 315 -5.46 13.93 17.25
C HIS A 315 -5.24 15.20 16.42
N GLY A 316 -3.99 15.60 16.15
CA GLY A 316 -3.59 16.66 15.21
C GLY A 316 -3.95 18.09 15.61
N LYS A 317 -5.24 18.42 15.74
CA LYS A 317 -5.75 19.74 16.14
C LYS A 317 -6.33 19.76 17.55
N TRP A 318 -5.97 18.78 18.37
CA TRP A 318 -6.57 18.63 19.69
C TRP A 318 -6.28 19.81 20.60
N THR A 319 -7.32 20.32 21.26
CA THR A 319 -7.25 21.31 22.34
C THR A 319 -8.23 20.91 23.44
N GLN A 320 -8.04 21.43 24.65
CA GLN A 320 -8.99 21.21 25.74
C GLN A 320 -10.40 21.72 25.37
N GLU A 321 -10.46 22.84 24.64
CA GLU A 321 -11.71 23.48 24.20
C GLU A 321 -12.50 22.64 23.18
N ASN A 322 -11.80 21.86 22.34
CA ASN A 322 -12.46 21.03 21.32
C ASN A 322 -12.67 19.58 21.75
N PHE A 323 -12.19 19.20 22.94
CA PHE A 323 -12.41 17.88 23.49
C PHE A 323 -13.88 17.70 23.89
N GLN A 324 -14.51 16.65 23.36
CA GLN A 324 -15.89 16.32 23.70
C GLN A 324 -15.94 15.13 24.66
N HIS A 325 -16.26 15.39 25.94
CA HIS A 325 -16.37 14.36 26.99
C HIS A 325 -17.26 13.17 26.63
N LYS A 326 -18.22 13.36 25.71
CA LYS A 326 -19.09 12.31 25.18
C LYS A 326 -18.33 11.08 24.66
N VAL A 327 -17.08 11.23 24.19
CA VAL A 327 -16.24 10.11 23.73
C VAL A 327 -15.87 9.14 24.85
N THR A 328 -15.92 9.59 26.11
CA THR A 328 -15.71 8.75 27.30
C THR A 328 -16.97 7.97 27.70
N GLY A 329 -18.11 8.27 27.07
CA GLY A 329 -19.43 7.71 27.41
C GLY A 329 -20.27 8.57 28.36
N VAL A 330 -19.79 9.76 28.72
CA VAL A 330 -20.50 10.72 29.58
C VAL A 330 -20.69 12.05 28.85
N ILE A 331 -21.92 12.52 28.78
CA ILE A 331 -22.23 13.90 28.39
C ILE A 331 -22.36 14.69 29.69
N LEU A 332 -21.45 15.66 29.88
CA LEU A 332 -21.50 16.52 31.06
C LEU A 332 -22.73 17.45 31.00
N ASP A 333 -23.33 17.73 32.16
CA ASP A 333 -24.37 18.74 32.28
C ASP A 333 -23.78 20.17 32.23
N GLU A 334 -24.65 21.18 32.12
CA GLU A 334 -24.24 22.59 32.00
C GLU A 334 -23.34 23.05 33.15
N THR A 335 -23.52 22.51 34.36
CA THR A 335 -22.72 22.88 35.53
C THR A 335 -21.32 22.26 35.47
N HIS A 336 -21.21 20.99 35.11
CA HIS A 336 -19.90 20.33 35.04
C HIS A 336 -19.10 20.70 33.79
N LEU A 337 -19.76 21.21 32.74
CA LEU A 337 -19.09 21.73 31.54
C LEU A 337 -18.29 23.01 31.80
N THR A 338 -18.60 23.78 32.85
CA THR A 338 -17.86 25.00 33.20
C THR A 338 -16.60 24.73 34.01
N LEU A 339 -16.35 23.48 34.42
CA LEU A 339 -15.19 23.09 35.22
C LEU A 339 -13.97 22.79 34.33
N GLU A 340 -12.78 23.09 34.84
CA GLU A 340 -11.54 22.74 34.19
C GLU A 340 -11.25 21.25 34.34
N CYS A 341 -10.52 20.65 33.39
CA CYS A 341 -10.16 19.23 33.44
C CYS A 341 -9.50 18.83 34.77
N LYS A 342 -8.66 19.71 35.32
CA LYS A 342 -7.92 19.49 36.59
C LYS A 342 -8.84 19.43 37.82
N ASP A 343 -10.02 20.04 37.76
CA ASP A 343 -10.96 20.10 38.88
C ASP A 343 -11.53 18.70 39.15
N CYS A 344 -11.62 17.87 38.10
CA CYS A 344 -12.01 16.46 38.19
C CYS A 344 -10.82 15.48 38.11
N HIS A 345 -9.82 15.78 37.27
CA HIS A 345 -8.66 14.92 37.01
C HIS A 345 -7.38 15.50 37.60
N GLN A 346 -7.33 15.56 38.93
CA GLN A 346 -6.25 16.21 39.70
C GLN A 346 -4.86 15.63 39.38
N GLU A 347 -4.76 14.31 39.18
CA GLU A 347 -3.51 13.62 38.86
C GLU A 347 -3.11 13.69 37.38
N LYS A 348 -3.96 14.27 36.51
CA LYS A 348 -3.78 14.33 35.05
C LYS A 348 -3.54 12.97 34.36
N ASN A 349 -3.82 11.86 35.06
CA ASN A 349 -3.84 10.52 34.49
C ASN A 349 -5.19 10.19 33.82
N TYR A 350 -6.15 11.12 33.89
CA TYR A 350 -7.51 11.00 33.35
C TYR A 350 -8.23 9.72 33.77
N SER A 351 -7.87 9.20 34.95
CA SER A 351 -8.59 8.14 35.64
C SER A 351 -9.99 8.63 36.04
N LYS A 352 -10.86 7.69 36.40
CA LYS A 352 -12.22 8.00 36.85
C LYS A 352 -12.16 9.00 38.01
N PRO A 353 -12.88 10.14 37.94
CA PRO A 353 -12.82 11.17 38.97
C PRO A 353 -13.54 10.71 40.24
N ILE A 354 -13.13 11.28 41.38
CA ILE A 354 -13.70 10.99 42.69
C ILE A 354 -14.76 12.05 43.01
N CYS A 355 -16.02 11.65 43.09
CA CYS A 355 -17.13 12.56 43.37
C CYS A 355 -17.10 13.11 44.81
N SER A 356 -16.52 12.36 45.76
CA SER A 356 -16.48 12.74 47.16
C SER A 356 -15.63 13.98 47.46
N GLY A 357 -14.83 14.45 46.49
CA GLY A 357 -14.14 15.73 46.59
C GLY A 357 -15.06 16.95 46.53
N CYS A 358 -16.29 16.80 46.01
CA CYS A 358 -17.26 17.89 45.87
C CYS A 358 -18.67 17.54 46.37
N HIS A 359 -18.97 16.26 46.60
CA HIS A 359 -20.30 15.79 47.00
C HIS A 359 -20.21 14.79 48.16
N GLU A 360 -21.03 14.98 49.19
CA GLU A 360 -21.01 14.11 50.38
C GLU A 360 -21.67 12.74 50.13
N ASP A 361 -22.61 12.65 49.18
CA ASP A 361 -23.49 11.49 48.98
C ASP A 361 -23.43 10.87 47.57
N LYS A 362 -22.62 11.44 46.66
CA LYS A 362 -22.53 10.98 45.26
C LYS A 362 -21.28 10.15 45.01
N SER A 363 -21.41 9.12 44.19
CA SER A 363 -20.28 8.28 43.78
C SER A 363 -20.42 7.78 42.34
N PHE A 364 -19.32 7.72 41.59
CA PHE A 364 -19.27 7.07 40.28
C PHE A 364 -19.10 5.55 40.46
N PRO A 365 -19.83 4.68 39.73
CA PRO A 365 -20.70 4.95 38.58
C PRO A 365 -22.18 5.17 38.93
N LYS A 366 -22.57 5.14 40.22
CA LYS A 366 -23.99 5.25 40.64
C LYS A 366 -24.60 6.60 40.27
N ASN A 367 -23.81 7.65 40.36
CA ASN A 367 -24.12 9.01 39.95
C ASN A 367 -23.10 9.43 38.90
N VAL A 368 -23.57 10.11 37.85
CA VAL A 368 -22.72 10.67 36.81
C VAL A 368 -22.96 12.18 36.71
N PRO A 369 -21.92 12.98 36.41
CA PRO A 369 -22.03 14.43 36.25
C PRO A 369 -22.70 14.77 34.91
N GLY A 370 -23.94 14.34 34.71
CA GLY A 370 -24.72 14.52 33.48
C GLY A 370 -25.45 13.25 33.05
N LYS A 371 -25.23 12.79 31.80
CA LYS A 371 -25.93 11.63 31.22
C LYS A 371 -24.96 10.59 30.66
N LEU A 372 -25.23 9.31 30.95
CA LEU A 372 -24.53 8.18 30.31
C LEU A 372 -25.05 7.95 28.90
N ILE A 373 -24.14 7.74 27.97
CA ILE A 373 -24.44 7.29 26.61
C ILE A 373 -24.33 5.77 26.59
N LYS A 374 -25.36 5.07 26.10
CA LYS A 374 -25.19 3.66 25.74
C LYS A 374 -24.12 3.57 24.66
N LYS A 375 -23.02 2.84 24.92
CA LYS A 375 -22.06 2.48 23.88
C LYS A 375 -22.82 1.67 22.82
N ASN A 376 -23.11 2.27 21.66
CA ASN A 376 -23.45 1.48 20.48
C ASN A 376 -22.17 0.74 20.09
N GLY A 377 -22.28 -0.58 19.97
CA GLY A 377 -21.16 -1.53 19.88
C GLY A 377 -20.20 -1.32 18.74
#